data_AF-A0A251PX46-F1
#
_entry.id   AF-A0A251PX46-F1
#
_cell.length_a   1.000
_cell.length_b   1.000
_cell.length_c   1.000
_cell.angle_alpha   90.00
_cell.angle_beta   90.00
_cell.angle_gamma   90.00
#
_symmetry.space_group_name_H-M   'P 1'
#
loop_
_entity.id
_entity.type
_entity.pdbx_description
1 polymer ?
#
loop_
_entity_poly.entity_id
_entity_poly.type
_entity_poly.pdbx_seq_one_letter_code
_entity_poly.pdbx_strand_id
1 'polypeptide(L)'
;NPIPSSFSHFGGGTGLMIEYSSRPQKKATAHHRKTRPRKTQPWDVKRKPTVYTLLPPLPADWTLVSSADEASSSSPKEPPTTE
;
A
#
# COMPACT_ATOMS: atom_id res chain seq x y z
N ASN A 1 -22.62 -42.19 15.50
CA ASN A 1 -22.69 -40.72 15.58
C ASN A 1 -22.39 -40.12 14.22
N PRO A 2 -23.35 -39.56 13.47
CA PRO A 2 -23.02 -38.88 12.22
C PRO A 2 -22.41 -37.50 12.51
N ILE A 3 -21.31 -37.19 11.85
CA ILE A 3 -20.55 -35.94 11.94
C ILE A 3 -21.37 -34.83 11.23
N PRO A 4 -21.56 -33.64 11.81
CA PRO A 4 -22.30 -32.56 11.14
C PRO A 4 -21.49 -32.03 9.95
N SER A 5 -22.10 -32.06 8.77
CA SER A 5 -21.59 -31.49 7.53
C SER A 5 -21.58 -29.97 7.60
N SER A 6 -20.55 -29.42 8.22
CA SER A 6 -20.24 -27.99 8.20
C SER A 6 -19.24 -27.70 7.08
N PHE A 7 -19.70 -27.68 5.83
CA PHE A 7 -18.93 -27.05 4.75
C PHE A 7 -19.39 -25.62 4.58
N SER A 8 -18.73 -24.73 5.32
CA SER A 8 -18.69 -23.31 5.01
C SER A 8 -17.38 -23.02 4.28
N HIS A 9 -17.46 -22.15 3.26
CA HIS A 9 -16.39 -21.49 2.51
C HIS A 9 -15.67 -22.28 1.41
N PHE A 10 -15.96 -21.97 0.14
CA PHE A 10 -15.05 -21.15 -0.67
C PHE A 10 -15.74 -20.71 -1.96
N GLY A 11 -15.66 -19.41 -2.26
CA GLY A 11 -16.01 -18.87 -3.58
C GLY A 11 -15.01 -19.37 -4.62
N GLY A 12 -15.29 -20.52 -5.22
CA GLY A 12 -14.58 -21.07 -6.36
C GLY A 12 -15.62 -21.68 -7.28
N GLY A 13 -15.86 -21.05 -8.43
CA GLY A 13 -16.88 -21.47 -9.37
C GLY A 13 -16.60 -22.86 -9.93
N THR A 14 -17.21 -23.88 -9.34
CA THR A 14 -17.43 -25.19 -9.94
C THR A 14 -18.93 -25.37 -10.19
N GLY A 15 -19.53 -24.37 -10.85
CA GLY A 15 -20.86 -24.54 -11.43
C GLY A 15 -20.71 -25.23 -12.78
N LEU A 16 -21.30 -26.40 -12.92
CA LEU A 16 -21.50 -27.09 -14.20
C LEU A 16 -21.78 -26.06 -15.31
N MET A 17 -21.04 -26.13 -16.42
CA MET A 17 -21.26 -25.27 -17.59
C MET A 17 -22.64 -25.58 -18.17
N ILE A 18 -23.64 -24.80 -17.77
CA ILE A 18 -25.00 -24.87 -18.30
C ILE A 18 -25.02 -24.11 -19.63
N GLU A 19 -25.36 -24.83 -20.71
CA GLU A 19 -25.51 -24.32 -22.08
C GLU A 19 -26.46 -23.11 -22.12
N TYR A 20 -26.04 -22.06 -22.83
CA TYR A 20 -26.31 -20.65 -22.47
C TYR A 20 -26.93 -19.88 -23.64
N SER A 21 -28.20 -20.09 -23.95
CA SER A 21 -28.97 -19.14 -24.78
C SER A 21 -29.81 -18.17 -23.93
N SER A 22 -30.19 -18.59 -22.73
CA SER A 22 -31.18 -17.90 -21.89
C SER A 22 -30.61 -16.74 -21.04
N ARG A 23 -29.29 -16.55 -20.96
CA ARG A 23 -28.71 -15.69 -19.92
C ARG A 23 -28.30 -14.30 -20.45
N PRO A 24 -28.74 -13.22 -19.79
CA PRO A 24 -28.55 -11.85 -20.27
C PRO A 24 -27.07 -11.41 -20.21
N GLN A 25 -26.66 -10.59 -21.19
CA GLN A 25 -25.30 -10.03 -21.23
C GLN A 25 -25.13 -8.87 -20.24
N LYS A 26 -23.98 -8.84 -19.58
CA LYS A 26 -23.57 -7.71 -18.73
C LYS A 26 -23.01 -6.58 -19.59
N LYS A 27 -23.72 -5.46 -19.67
CA LYS A 27 -23.35 -4.26 -20.46
C LYS A 27 -23.22 -3.02 -19.56
N ALA A 28 -22.77 -1.90 -20.13
CA ALA A 28 -22.65 -0.59 -19.46
C ALA A 28 -21.92 -0.69 -18.09
N THR A 29 -22.41 0.00 -17.05
CA THR A 29 -21.81 0.02 -15.71
C THR A 29 -21.74 -1.36 -15.07
N ALA A 30 -22.69 -2.24 -15.38
CA ALA A 30 -22.66 -3.60 -14.89
C ALA A 30 -21.39 -4.29 -15.40
N HIS A 31 -21.02 -4.11 -16.67
CA HIS A 31 -19.77 -4.64 -17.23
C HIS A 31 -18.55 -4.11 -16.48
N HIS A 32 -18.43 -2.78 -16.34
CA HIS A 32 -17.29 -2.15 -15.65
C HIS A 32 -17.11 -2.67 -14.22
N ARG A 33 -18.21 -2.83 -13.47
CA ARG A 33 -18.16 -3.38 -12.11
C ARG A 33 -17.60 -4.81 -12.07
N LYS A 34 -17.85 -5.61 -13.11
CA LYS A 34 -17.40 -7.01 -13.19
C LYS A 34 -15.97 -7.14 -13.66
N THR A 35 -15.56 -6.36 -14.66
CA THR A 35 -14.25 -6.51 -15.31
C THR A 35 -13.18 -5.56 -14.79
N ARG A 36 -13.52 -4.62 -13.88
CA ARG A 36 -12.52 -3.73 -13.30
C ARG A 36 -11.36 -4.53 -12.66
N PRO A 37 -10.10 -4.16 -12.92
CA PRO A 37 -8.94 -4.79 -12.29
C PRO A 37 -9.00 -4.66 -10.77
N ARG A 38 -8.75 -5.75 -10.05
CA ARG A 38 -8.69 -5.78 -8.59
C ARG A 38 -7.65 -6.80 -8.16
N LYS A 39 -6.91 -6.47 -7.10
CA LYS A 39 -6.11 -7.46 -6.38
C LYS A 39 -7.04 -8.35 -5.58
N THR A 40 -7.14 -9.61 -5.94
CA THR A 40 -8.01 -10.60 -5.26
C THR A 40 -7.25 -11.38 -4.19
N GLN A 41 -5.94 -11.56 -4.38
CA GLN A 41 -5.13 -12.37 -3.49
C GLN A 41 -4.77 -11.60 -2.20
N PRO A 42 -5.09 -12.12 -1.00
CA PRO A 42 -4.88 -11.40 0.25
C PRO A 42 -3.42 -11.01 0.52
N TRP A 43 -2.46 -11.79 0.03
CA TRP A 43 -1.04 -11.49 0.20
C TRP A 43 -0.61 -10.27 -0.62
N ASP A 44 -1.15 -10.09 -1.83
CA ASP A 44 -0.81 -8.96 -2.72
C ASP A 44 -1.49 -7.66 -2.27
N VAL A 45 -2.68 -7.77 -1.66
CA VAL A 45 -3.38 -6.64 -1.03
C VAL A 45 -2.63 -6.11 0.20
N LYS A 46 -1.96 -6.99 0.96
CA LYS A 46 -1.27 -6.63 2.21
C LYS A 46 0.17 -6.14 2.02
N ARG A 47 0.69 -6.07 0.78
CA ARG A 47 2.05 -5.56 0.53
C ARG A 47 2.11 -4.08 0.85
N LYS A 48 3.14 -3.68 1.60
CA LYS A 48 3.46 -2.29 1.95
C LYS A 48 4.84 -1.93 1.37
N PRO A 49 5.16 -0.64 1.23
CA PRO A 49 6.52 -0.21 0.88
C PRO A 49 7.56 -0.79 1.84
N THR A 50 8.75 -1.09 1.32
CA THR A 50 9.88 -1.54 2.13
C THR A 50 10.35 -0.41 3.03
N VAL A 51 10.47 -0.68 4.34
CA VAL A 51 11.02 0.27 5.30
C VAL A 51 12.53 0.06 5.36
N TYR A 52 13.29 1.10 5.02
CA TYR A 52 14.75 1.13 5.16
C TYR A 52 15.15 1.83 6.46
N THR A 53 16.33 1.50 6.95
CA THR A 53 16.95 2.22 8.07
C THR A 53 17.21 3.66 7.66
N LEU A 54 17.05 4.59 8.61
CA LEU A 54 17.42 5.99 8.37
C LEU A 54 18.92 6.07 8.06
N LEU A 55 19.23 6.88 7.06
CA LEU A 55 20.62 7.14 6.67
C LEU A 55 21.31 7.89 7.83
N PRO A 56 22.59 7.61 8.13
CA PRO A 56 23.36 8.44 9.05
C PRO A 56 23.35 9.91 8.60
N PRO A 57 23.53 10.86 9.53
CA PRO A 57 23.55 12.28 9.19
C PRO A 57 24.62 12.53 8.13
N LEU A 58 24.18 13.08 7.01
CA LEU A 58 25.06 13.44 5.92
C LEU A 58 25.84 14.70 6.29
N PRO A 59 27.09 14.84 5.82
CA PRO A 59 27.80 16.11 5.94
C PRO A 59 27.06 17.21 5.16
N ALA A 60 27.38 18.47 5.45
CA ALA A 60 26.86 19.59 4.67
C ALA A 60 27.26 19.44 3.20
N ASP A 61 26.35 19.82 2.29
CA ASP A 61 26.60 19.74 0.85
C ASP A 61 27.79 20.60 0.42
N TRP A 62 28.01 21.71 1.11
CA TRP A 62 29.16 22.60 0.93
C TRP A 62 29.39 23.46 2.17
N THR A 63 30.65 23.82 2.42
CA THR A 63 31.05 24.69 3.53
C THR A 63 31.78 25.90 2.97
N LEU A 64 31.27 27.12 3.21
CA LEU A 64 31.99 28.34 2.87
C LEU A 64 33.09 28.57 3.92
N VAL A 65 34.34 28.60 3.47
CA VAL A 65 35.48 28.95 4.30
C VAL A 65 35.66 30.47 4.22
N SER A 66 35.15 31.19 5.21
CA SER A 66 35.48 32.62 5.37
C SER A 66 36.92 32.73 5.86
N SER A 67 37.77 33.45 5.11
CA SER A 67 39.09 33.85 5.59
C SER A 67 38.90 34.71 6.83
N ALA A 68 39.41 34.27 7.98
CA ALA A 68 39.22 34.94 9.25
C ALA A 68 39.81 36.36 9.22
N ASP A 69 38.93 37.34 9.19
CA ASP A 69 39.01 38.51 10.05
C ASP A 69 37.57 38.89 10.47
N GLU A 70 37.40 39.03 11.77
CA GLU A 70 36.21 39.42 12.54
C GLU A 70 35.17 38.38 13.01
N ALA A 71 35.03 38.40 14.34
CA ALA A 71 34.34 37.48 15.21
C ALA A 71 32.82 37.67 15.24
N SER A 72 32.09 36.59 15.51
CA SER A 72 31.39 36.41 16.80
C SER A 72 30.42 35.23 16.71
N SER A 73 30.42 34.44 17.78
CA SER A 73 29.61 33.26 18.00
C SER A 73 28.11 33.58 18.09
N SER A 74 27.27 32.86 17.35
CA SER A 74 25.85 32.71 17.72
C SER A 74 25.34 31.30 17.41
N SER A 75 25.23 30.48 18.46
CA SER A 75 24.50 29.19 18.41
C SER A 75 22.99 29.40 18.26
N PRO A 76 22.30 28.72 17.33
CA PRO A 76 20.84 28.72 17.29
C PRO A 76 20.25 27.79 18.37
N LYS A 77 19.30 28.31 19.16
CA LYS A 77 18.47 27.56 20.12
C LYS A 77 17.41 26.72 19.40
N GLU A 78 17.17 25.52 19.91
CA GLU A 78 16.10 24.58 19.50
C GLU A 78 14.68 25.11 19.82
N PRO A 79 13.66 24.89 18.96
CA PRO A 79 12.26 25.23 19.24
C PRO A 79 11.48 24.10 19.97
N PRO A 80 10.41 24.45 20.72
CA PRO A 80 9.75 23.59 21.71
C PRO A 80 8.83 22.51 21.14
N THR A 81 8.83 21.36 21.82
CA THR A 81 7.85 20.26 21.73
C THR A 81 6.42 20.77 21.90
N THR A 82 5.52 20.43 20.98
CA THR A 82 4.06 20.62 21.13
C THR A 82 3.37 19.26 21.05
N GLU A 83 2.44 19.09 21.99
CA GLU A 83 1.54 17.95 22.31
C GLU A 83 0.61 17.52 21.17
#